data_AF-A0A8T5TEM6-F1
#
_entry.id   AF-A0A8T5TEM6-F1
#
_cell.length_a   1.000
_cell.length_b   1.000
_cell.length_c   1.000
_cell.angle_alpha   90.00
_cell.angle_beta   90.00
_cell.angle_gamma   90.00
#
_symmetry.space_group_name_H-M   'P 1'
#
loop_
_entity.id
_entity.type
_entity.pdbx_description
1 polymer ?
#
loop_
_entity_poly.entity_id
_entity_poly.type
_entity_poly.pdbx_seq_one_letter_code
_entity_poly.pdbx_strand_id
1 'polypeptide(L)'
;IGRNVMEAEGSGVKDTGHFLSCCFCCTCCCIGAKAAEYASSSARGSDGVLQKIEGLEFKLDPVKCVGCGDCVEVCAFDAREIVEGKSTLNLDYCIGCGRCVDACPNGALSIVIEDPTSIDEFVARIESLVDVEKQQKKVGT
;
A
#
# COMPACT_ATOMS: atom_id res chain seq x y z
N ILE A 1 1.88 14.92 12.61
CA ILE A 1 2.83 14.05 11.89
C ILE A 1 3.63 13.32 12.97
N GLY A 2 3.29 12.07 13.25
CA GLY A 2 3.98 11.23 14.23
C GLY A 2 5.28 10.66 13.66
N ARG A 3 6.26 10.37 14.52
CA ARG A 3 7.60 9.88 14.16
C ARG A 3 7.70 8.39 14.45
N ASN A 4 8.26 7.62 13.52
CA ASN A 4 8.56 6.20 13.74
C ASN A 4 9.88 6.07 14.52
N VAL A 5 9.82 5.61 15.77
CA VAL A 5 11.01 5.44 16.63
C VAL A 5 11.92 4.29 16.17
N MET A 6 11.36 3.29 15.49
CA MET A 6 12.09 2.13 14.97
C MET A 6 12.99 2.47 13.77
N GLU A 7 12.81 3.64 13.17
CA GLU A 7 13.54 4.04 11.98
C GLU A 7 15.05 4.22 12.24
N ALA A 8 15.38 4.83 13.38
CA ALA A 8 16.76 4.99 13.82
C ALA A 8 17.40 3.65 14.18
N GLU A 9 16.65 2.79 14.89
CA GLU A 9 17.08 1.44 15.26
C GLU A 9 17.32 0.55 14.03
N GLY A 10 16.38 0.50 13.09
CA GLY A 10 16.49 -0.29 11.87
C GLY A 10 17.62 0.19 10.95
N SER A 11 17.95 1.47 10.99
CA SER A 11 19.06 2.06 10.22
C SER A 11 20.39 2.03 10.97
N GLY A 12 20.42 1.56 12.22
CA GLY A 12 21.62 1.52 13.06
C GLY A 12 22.20 2.90 13.38
N VAL A 13 21.40 3.95 13.36
CA VAL A 13 21.83 5.32 13.65
C VAL A 13 21.27 5.82 14.97
N LYS A 14 21.93 6.82 15.56
CA LYS A 14 21.45 7.45 16.79
C LYS A 14 20.11 8.14 16.53
N ASP A 15 19.11 7.80 17.33
CA ASP A 15 17.86 8.56 17.35
C ASP A 15 18.12 10.02 17.79
N THR A 16 17.75 10.97 16.94
CA THR A 16 17.91 12.41 17.20
C THR A 16 16.59 13.12 17.55
N GLY A 17 15.47 12.41 17.58
CA GLY A 17 14.14 13.00 17.73
C GLY A 17 13.60 13.67 16.46
N HIS A 18 14.38 13.70 15.38
CA HIS A 18 13.94 14.17 14.06
C HIS A 18 13.59 13.01 13.14
N PHE A 19 12.77 13.28 12.11
CA PHE A 19 12.40 12.30 11.08
C PHE A 19 13.65 11.84 10.30
N LEU A 20 13.89 10.53 10.20
CA LEU A 20 15.07 10.01 9.50
C LEU A 20 14.80 9.85 8.00
N SER A 21 13.60 9.44 7.61
CA SER A 21 13.17 9.32 6.22
C SER A 21 11.66 9.59 6.06
N CYS A 22 11.30 10.32 5.03
CA CYS A 22 9.90 10.52 4.65
C CYS A 22 9.61 9.66 3.42
N CYS A 23 9.01 8.48 3.62
CA CYS A 23 8.57 7.64 2.52
C CYS A 23 7.27 8.22 1.93
N PHE A 24 7.38 9.07 0.92
CA PHE A 24 6.24 9.43 0.09
C PHE A 24 6.01 8.29 -0.91
N CYS A 25 4.81 7.70 -0.89
CA CYS A 25 4.37 6.66 -1.82
C CYS A 25 4.23 7.13 -3.29
N CYS A 26 5.02 8.12 -3.72
CA CYS A 26 5.16 8.52 -5.11
C CYS A 26 6.10 7.56 -5.84
N THR A 27 5.78 7.23 -7.08
CA THR A 27 6.59 6.37 -7.97
C THR A 27 8.02 6.89 -8.17
N CYS A 28 8.27 8.20 -8.02
CA CYS A 28 9.58 8.78 -8.26
C CYS A 28 10.61 8.61 -7.12
N CYS A 29 10.18 8.38 -5.87
CA CYS A 29 11.09 8.33 -4.70
C CYS A 29 10.92 7.11 -3.80
N CYS A 30 9.89 6.26 -3.99
CA CYS A 30 9.70 5.08 -3.15
C CYS A 30 10.72 4.00 -3.49
N ILE A 31 11.70 3.79 -2.60
CA ILE A 31 12.71 2.73 -2.74
C ILE A 31 12.06 1.35 -2.87
N GLY A 32 10.92 1.12 -2.22
CA GLY A 32 10.15 -0.11 -2.35
C GLY A 32 9.57 -0.33 -3.75
N ALA A 33 9.01 0.72 -4.37
CA ALA A 33 8.47 0.62 -5.73
C ALA A 33 9.59 0.46 -6.77
N LYS A 34 10.69 1.21 -6.65
CA LYS A 34 11.85 1.06 -7.55
C LYS A 34 12.58 -0.27 -7.33
N ALA A 35 12.62 -0.78 -6.11
CA ALA A 35 13.11 -2.12 -5.82
C ALA A 35 12.22 -3.19 -6.47
N ALA A 36 10.89 -3.10 -6.38
CA ALA A 36 10.02 -4.06 -7.05
C ALA A 36 10.13 -4.02 -8.59
N GLU A 37 10.33 -2.82 -9.15
CA GLU A 37 10.50 -2.61 -10.59
C GLU A 37 11.82 -3.22 -11.11
N TYR A 38 12.94 -3.00 -10.41
CA TYR A 38 14.30 -3.35 -10.88
C TYR A 38 14.95 -4.57 -10.22
N ALA A 39 14.47 -5.03 -9.06
CA ALA A 39 15.03 -6.20 -8.39
C ALA A 39 14.50 -7.51 -9.01
N SER A 40 15.08 -8.64 -8.58
CA SER A 40 14.64 -9.97 -9.00
C SER A 40 13.16 -10.19 -8.69
N SER A 41 12.50 -11.08 -9.44
CA SER A 41 11.09 -11.45 -9.22
C SER A 41 10.79 -11.88 -7.78
N SER A 42 11.78 -12.41 -7.06
CA SER A 42 11.69 -12.76 -5.64
C SER A 42 11.52 -11.56 -4.68
N ALA A 43 11.80 -10.34 -5.13
CA ALA A 43 11.56 -9.12 -4.38
C ALA A 43 10.17 -8.52 -4.66
N ARG A 44 9.42 -9.09 -5.61
CA ARG A 44 8.05 -8.70 -5.92
C ARG A 44 7.10 -9.52 -5.06
N GLY A 45 6.00 -8.88 -4.66
CA GLY A 45 4.88 -9.58 -4.07
C GLY A 45 4.86 -9.71 -2.57
N SER A 46 3.87 -10.47 -2.11
CA SER A 46 3.48 -10.63 -0.72
C SER A 46 4.40 -11.56 0.07
N ASP A 47 5.48 -12.09 -0.50
CA ASP A 47 6.53 -12.80 0.25
C ASP A 47 7.81 -11.97 0.39
N GLY A 48 7.82 -10.75 -0.18
CA GLY A 48 8.93 -9.80 -0.13
C GLY A 48 8.91 -8.90 1.11
N VAL A 49 9.70 -7.81 1.06
CA VAL A 49 9.76 -6.82 2.15
C VAL A 49 8.43 -6.05 2.32
N LEU A 50 7.59 -6.03 1.29
CA LEU A 50 6.32 -5.32 1.27
C LEU A 50 5.16 -6.31 1.31
N GLN A 51 4.47 -6.31 2.43
CA GLN A 51 3.42 -7.26 2.76
C GLN A 51 2.05 -6.60 2.65
N LYS A 52 1.07 -7.32 2.11
CA LYS A 52 -0.34 -6.88 2.14
C LYS A 52 -0.85 -6.96 3.58
N ILE A 53 -1.64 -5.98 4.00
CA ILE A 53 -2.33 -6.03 5.30
C ILE A 53 -3.32 -7.21 5.30
N GLU A 54 -3.31 -7.99 6.39
CA GLU A 54 -4.24 -9.09 6.60
C GLU A 54 -5.69 -8.58 6.62
N GLY A 55 -6.63 -9.34 6.04
CA GLY A 55 -8.03 -8.93 5.93
C GLY A 55 -8.34 -7.89 4.84
N LEU A 56 -7.32 -7.40 4.12
CA LEU A 56 -7.51 -6.52 2.96
C LEU A 56 -7.82 -7.33 1.70
N GLU A 57 -9.00 -7.14 1.13
CA GLU A 57 -9.45 -7.81 -0.08
C GLU A 57 -9.65 -6.85 -1.26
N PHE A 58 -9.41 -7.35 -2.48
CA PHE A 58 -9.71 -6.65 -3.72
C PHE A 58 -10.87 -7.30 -4.43
N LYS A 59 -11.86 -6.49 -4.83
CA LYS A 59 -13.02 -6.95 -5.60
C LYS A 59 -13.03 -6.29 -6.98
N LEU A 60 -13.51 -7.07 -7.96
CA LEU A 60 -13.76 -6.63 -9.33
C LEU A 60 -15.26 -6.73 -9.60
N ASP A 61 -15.84 -5.65 -10.11
CA ASP A 61 -17.16 -5.65 -10.72
C ASP A 61 -17.02 -6.02 -12.22
N PRO A 62 -17.44 -7.22 -12.63
CA PRO A 62 -17.28 -7.67 -14.01
C PRO A 62 -18.16 -6.91 -14.98
N VAL A 63 -19.24 -6.26 -14.52
CA VAL A 63 -20.15 -5.48 -15.37
C VAL A 63 -19.50 -4.16 -15.76
N LYS A 64 -18.80 -3.51 -14.82
CA LYS A 64 -18.10 -2.24 -15.05
C LYS A 64 -16.74 -2.40 -15.70
N CYS A 65 -16.10 -3.56 -15.55
CA CYS A 65 -14.78 -3.79 -16.12
C CYS A 65 -14.87 -3.94 -17.65
N VAL A 66 -14.25 -3.01 -18.39
CA VAL A 66 -14.20 -3.05 -19.87
C VAL A 66 -12.88 -3.58 -20.42
N GLY A 67 -11.96 -4.03 -19.55
CA GLY A 67 -10.67 -4.57 -19.98
C GLY A 67 -9.69 -3.55 -20.58
N CYS A 68 -9.80 -2.26 -20.21
CA CYS A 68 -8.98 -1.17 -20.78
C CYS A 68 -7.47 -1.30 -20.49
N GLY A 69 -7.07 -1.89 -19.36
CA GLY A 69 -5.66 -2.10 -19.03
C GLY A 69 -5.03 -1.05 -18.09
N ASP A 70 -5.69 0.07 -17.79
CA ASP A 70 -5.11 1.14 -16.94
C ASP A 70 -4.61 0.62 -15.58
N CYS A 71 -5.35 -0.32 -14.98
CA CYS A 71 -4.97 -0.97 -13.73
C CYS A 71 -3.69 -1.83 -13.82
N VAL A 72 -3.36 -2.34 -15.00
CA VAL A 72 -2.13 -3.09 -15.29
C VAL A 72 -0.96 -2.12 -15.39
N GLU A 73 -1.10 -1.04 -16.16
CA GLU A 73 -0.04 -0.04 -16.37
C GLU A 73 0.47 0.60 -15.08
N VAL A 74 -0.43 0.86 -14.12
CA VAL A 74 -0.06 1.48 -12.84
C VAL A 74 0.50 0.49 -11.81
N CYS A 75 0.45 -0.81 -12.10
CA CYS A 75 0.86 -1.84 -11.16
C CYS A 75 2.36 -2.10 -11.24
N ALA A 76 3.14 -1.42 -10.38
CA ALA A 76 4.60 -1.60 -10.30
C ALA A 76 5.06 -3.01 -9.86
N PHE A 77 4.13 -3.91 -9.53
CA PHE A 77 4.39 -5.26 -9.05
C PHE A 77 3.93 -6.34 -10.03
N ASP A 78 3.41 -5.95 -11.20
CA ASP A 78 2.85 -6.86 -12.21
C ASP A 78 1.80 -7.82 -11.64
N ALA A 79 1.03 -7.36 -10.65
CA ALA A 79 0.01 -8.18 -9.98
C ALA A 79 -1.31 -8.26 -10.77
N ARG A 80 -1.48 -7.44 -11.82
CA ARG A 80 -2.71 -7.32 -12.60
C ARG A 80 -2.44 -7.73 -14.03
N GLU A 81 -3.36 -8.48 -14.63
CA GLU A 81 -3.34 -8.82 -16.05
C GLU A 81 -4.74 -8.68 -16.66
N ILE A 82 -4.85 -8.61 -17.98
CA ILE A 82 -6.13 -8.71 -18.70
C ILE A 82 -6.25 -10.10 -19.30
N VAL A 83 -7.22 -10.87 -18.82
CA VAL A 83 -7.56 -12.21 -19.31
C VAL A 83 -9.01 -12.22 -19.73
N GLU A 84 -9.28 -12.68 -20.96
CA GLU A 84 -10.65 -12.74 -21.52
C GLU A 84 -11.40 -11.38 -21.44
N GLY A 85 -10.67 -10.28 -21.60
CA GLY A 85 -11.23 -8.92 -21.57
C GLY A 85 -11.58 -8.40 -20.17
N LYS A 86 -11.14 -9.08 -19.10
CA LYS A 86 -11.34 -8.65 -17.71
C LYS A 86 -10.02 -8.59 -16.95
N SER A 87 -9.95 -7.70 -15.97
CA SER A 87 -8.79 -7.63 -15.09
C SER A 87 -8.78 -8.81 -14.13
N THR A 88 -7.65 -9.51 -14.04
CA THR A 88 -7.37 -10.52 -13.01
C THR A 88 -6.37 -9.96 -11.99
N LEU A 89 -6.23 -10.64 -10.86
CA LEU A 89 -5.31 -10.26 -9.78
C LEU A 89 -4.54 -11.47 -9.30
N ASN A 90 -3.21 -11.43 -9.39
CA ASN A 90 -2.32 -12.37 -8.73
C ASN A 90 -2.06 -11.88 -7.29
N LEU A 91 -2.54 -12.64 -6.31
CA LEU A 91 -2.40 -12.29 -4.89
C LEU A 91 -0.95 -12.43 -4.40
N ASP A 92 -0.17 -13.34 -4.97
CA ASP A 92 1.22 -13.55 -4.61
C ASP A 92 2.06 -12.31 -4.94
N TYR A 93 1.66 -11.53 -5.94
CA TYR A 93 2.34 -10.30 -6.35
C TYR A 93 1.69 -9.03 -5.81
N CYS A 94 0.48 -9.12 -5.23
CA CYS A 94 -0.27 -7.97 -4.78
C CYS A 94 0.14 -7.54 -3.36
N ILE A 95 0.78 -6.39 -3.24
CA ILE A 95 1.11 -5.80 -1.93
C ILE A 95 -0.04 -4.94 -1.33
N GLY A 96 -1.16 -4.81 -2.04
CA GLY A 96 -2.34 -4.08 -1.57
C GLY A 96 -2.27 -2.56 -1.56
N CYS A 97 -1.41 -1.93 -2.38
CA CYS A 97 -1.24 -0.46 -2.40
C CYS A 97 -2.44 0.33 -2.97
N GLY A 98 -3.40 -0.32 -3.62
CA GLY A 98 -4.64 0.31 -4.09
C GLY A 98 -4.57 1.19 -5.34
N ARG A 99 -3.39 1.43 -5.93
CA ARG A 99 -3.26 2.24 -7.16
C ARG A 99 -4.17 1.82 -8.31
N CYS A 100 -4.42 0.53 -8.45
CA CYS A 100 -5.32 0.00 -9.48
C CYS A 100 -6.78 0.45 -9.30
N VAL A 101 -7.22 0.68 -8.06
CA VAL A 101 -8.56 1.20 -7.75
C VAL A 101 -8.66 2.65 -8.20
N ASP A 102 -7.71 3.49 -7.79
CA ASP A 102 -7.68 4.92 -8.15
C ASP A 102 -7.56 5.15 -9.66
N ALA A 103 -6.78 4.30 -10.34
CA ALA A 103 -6.57 4.41 -11.78
C ALA A 103 -7.75 3.91 -12.61
N CYS A 104 -8.71 3.17 -12.04
CA CYS A 104 -9.79 2.57 -12.82
C CYS A 104 -10.84 3.62 -13.21
N PRO A 105 -10.95 4.04 -14.49
CA PRO A 105 -11.86 5.10 -14.88
C PRO A 105 -13.35 4.70 -14.77
N ASN A 106 -13.61 3.40 -14.73
CA ASN A 106 -14.97 2.84 -14.66
C ASN A 106 -15.41 2.49 -13.22
N GLY A 107 -14.54 2.68 -12.22
CA GLY A 107 -14.83 2.29 -10.83
C GLY A 107 -15.17 0.80 -10.70
N ALA A 108 -14.53 -0.05 -11.51
CA ALA A 108 -14.75 -1.50 -11.52
C ALA A 108 -13.96 -2.24 -10.43
N LEU A 109 -13.05 -1.56 -9.75
CA LEU A 109 -12.18 -2.13 -8.73
C LEU A 109 -12.47 -1.48 -7.38
N SER A 110 -12.44 -2.25 -6.30
CA SER A 110 -12.61 -1.76 -4.94
C SER A 110 -11.77 -2.56 -3.95
N ILE A 111 -11.41 -1.92 -2.84
CA ILE A 111 -10.81 -2.58 -1.67
C ILE A 111 -11.87 -2.70 -0.59
N VAL A 112 -11.92 -3.87 0.06
CA VAL A 112 -12.82 -4.14 1.18
C VAL A 112 -12.00 -4.69 2.34
N ILE A 113 -12.37 -4.27 3.54
CA ILE A 113 -11.90 -4.88 4.79
C ILE A 113 -13.11 -5.65 5.33
N GLU A 114 -13.01 -6.98 5.41
CA GLU A 114 -14.16 -7.83 5.74
C GLU A 114 -14.59 -7.67 7.21
N ASP A 115 -13.61 -7.57 8.10
CA ASP A 115 -13.84 -7.39 9.52
C ASP A 115 -13.44 -5.98 9.97
N PRO A 116 -14.40 -5.10 10.32
CA PRO A 116 -14.10 -3.78 10.84
C PRO A 116 -13.25 -3.79 12.11
N THR A 117 -13.31 -4.85 12.94
CA THR A 117 -12.54 -4.90 14.19
C THR A 117 -11.04 -5.04 13.96
N SER A 118 -10.64 -5.62 12.83
CA SER A 118 -9.23 -5.67 12.39
C SER A 118 -8.59 -4.28 12.24
N ILE A 119 -9.38 -3.25 11.93
CA ILE A 119 -8.88 -1.87 11.82
C ILE A 119 -8.53 -1.35 13.21
N ASP A 120 -9.42 -1.52 14.18
CA ASP A 120 -9.21 -1.05 15.55
C ASP A 120 -8.00 -1.74 16.18
N GLU A 121 -7.84 -3.05 15.96
CA GLU A 121 -6.66 -3.81 16.41
C GLU A 121 -5.37 -3.33 15.75
N PHE A 122 -5.39 -3.08 14.44
CA PHE A 122 -4.24 -2.56 13.70
C PHE A 122 -3.85 -1.15 14.17
N VAL A 123 -4.84 -0.29 14.42
CA VAL A 123 -4.64 1.05 15.00
C VAL A 123 -4.03 0.92 16.38
N ALA A 124 -4.60 0.10 17.27
CA ALA A 124 -4.06 -0.12 18.61
C ALA A 124 -2.61 -0.63 18.58
N ARG A 125 -2.28 -1.53 17.65
CA ARG A 125 -0.91 -2.01 17.43
C ARG A 125 0.02 -0.87 17.02
N ILE A 126 -0.38 -0.04 16.05
CA ILE A 126 0.42 1.10 15.62
C ILE A 126 0.60 2.10 16.77
N GLU A 127 -0.47 2.46 17.48
CA GLU A 127 -0.43 3.40 18.60
C GLU A 127 0.48 2.93 19.73
N SER A 128 0.68 1.61 19.91
CA SER A 128 1.67 1.10 20.86
C SER A 128 3.14 1.31 20.42
N LEU A 129 3.37 1.56 19.12
CA LEU A 129 4.70 1.72 18.51
C LEU A 129 5.03 3.16 18.13
N VAL A 130 4.05 4.07 18.14
CA VAL A 130 4.24 5.47 17.80
C VAL A 130 3.77 6.38 18.92
N ASP A 131 4.54 7.43 19.18
CA ASP A 131 4.10 8.49 20.09
C ASP A 131 3.12 9.41 19.34
N VAL A 132 1.83 9.19 19.56
CA VAL A 132 0.76 10.01 18.98
C VAL A 132 0.41 11.13 19.96
N GLU A 133 1.15 12.23 19.91
CA GLU A 133 0.65 13.47 20.51
C GLU A 133 -0.64 13.89 19.77
N LYS A 134 -1.70 14.20 20.54
CA LYS A 134 -2.98 14.67 19.99
C LYS A 134 -2.72 15.91 19.12
N GLN A 135 -2.80 15.74 17.80
CA GLN A 135 -2.77 16.84 16.85
C GLN A 135 -4.02 17.69 17.12
N GLN A 136 -3.90 18.78 17.88
CA GLN A 136 -4.99 19.73 18.05
C GLN A 136 -5.36 20.24 16.65
N LYS A 137 -6.53 19.83 16.15
CA LYS A 137 -7.13 20.33 14.92
C LYS A 137 -7.22 21.86 15.02
N LYS A 138 -6.27 22.60 14.42
CA LYS A 138 -6.56 23.95 13.93
C LYS A 138 -7.38 23.79 12.65
N VAL A 139 -8.64 23.40 12.82
CA VAL A 139 -9.67 23.62 11.79
C VAL A 139 -10.29 24.96 12.16
N GLY A 140 -9.93 26.01 11.43
CA GLY A 140 -10.53 27.33 11.52
C GLY A 140 -9.55 28.46 11.82
N THR A 141 -9.02 29.10 10.77
CA THR A 141 -9.24 30.52 10.50
C THR A 141 -9.12 30.75 9.00
#